data_AF-A0A0J9BYR7-F1
#
_entry.id   AF-A0A0J9BYR7-F1
#
_cell.length_a   1.000
_cell.length_b   1.000
_cell.length_c   1.000
_cell.angle_alpha   90.00
_cell.angle_beta   90.00
_cell.angle_gamma   90.00
#
_symmetry.space_group_name_H-M   'P 1'
#
loop_
_entity.id
_entity.type
_entity.pdbx_description
1 polymer ?
#
loop_
_entity_poly.entity_id
_entity_poly.type
_entity_poly.pdbx_seq_one_letter_code
_entity_poly.pdbx_strand_id
1 'polypeptide(L)'
;MDKNSSPSPTSHFLKEVTEQISYKPLRPSIRQELESHIQDRMEDYESQGLSPKEAEAQALRCMGDAAAIGTRLNEVHKLQKAPLLTAATALLLLTGLAFAIFMQWRPVQIGNRFIYYIMGVALLILVALHGYPLLIRYRKILVLSVCPLYLAARAGIFLLSEYHGYVIGNSTIAYCAILLSAPVITVILYCSRLHKRQFLITASLCAGIWMLLVYTSCLQLYDTVPIMSLLSMLATLCYMARNSVFSGKRHAPCIGFLAGLVLIGSPVLLTGTGRNNAAAFLSPQSAVHSTWDDTYNGILIQELLSKTPLTHGLELSAEKMMEYGSGAWYFESRDFRQVGLDITGTRTVRRQLELHEVSNALWEQGYMPRYLQYHAGNVTLWDILPIHYYNNYIIAVAILLFGWIPGLFLVGGIGLFYLILFSCIGRIRGLLASSLGFCCSQCLLWQGVFYVLGNFGYQYGQFPNMPLLSEGRLSIMLNLLLLGLIFSAYRFDHVTEEPVNYTPVPSP
;
A
#
# COMPACT_ATOMS: atom_id res chain seq x y z
N MET A 1 -6.32 35.50 37.89
CA MET A 1 -5.22 34.52 38.07
C MET A 1 -4.12 35.24 38.82
N ASP A 2 -4.07 35.03 40.14
CA ASP A 2 -3.01 35.58 40.98
C ASP A 2 -1.67 34.95 40.63
N LYS A 3 -0.68 35.78 40.34
CA LYS A 3 0.67 35.39 39.87
C LYS A 3 1.68 35.23 41.00
N ASN A 4 1.27 35.26 42.28
CA ASN A 4 2.18 35.41 43.43
C ASN A 4 1.99 34.41 44.59
N SER A 5 1.27 33.30 44.44
CA SER A 5 1.34 32.20 45.41
C SER A 5 2.49 31.25 45.05
N SER A 6 3.36 30.95 46.01
CA SER A 6 4.29 29.81 45.91
C SER A 6 3.52 28.58 45.44
N PRO A 7 4.04 27.78 44.49
CA PRO A 7 3.31 26.62 43.97
C PRO A 7 2.87 25.73 45.13
N SER A 8 1.59 25.40 45.21
CA SER A 8 1.08 24.48 46.25
C SER A 8 1.88 23.18 46.23
N PRO A 9 2.11 22.52 47.37
CA PRO A 9 2.76 21.21 47.43
C PRO A 9 2.19 20.23 46.41
N THR A 10 0.85 20.24 46.25
CA THR A 10 0.15 19.47 45.22
C THR A 10 0.56 19.82 43.79
N SER A 11 0.67 21.11 43.44
CA SER A 11 1.10 21.54 42.11
C SER A 11 2.56 21.15 41.81
N HIS A 12 3.44 21.18 42.81
CA HIS A 12 4.81 20.69 42.67
C HIS A 12 4.83 19.18 42.41
N PHE A 13 4.10 18.41 43.23
CA PHE A 13 3.97 16.96 43.07
C PHE A 13 3.45 16.57 41.67
N LEU A 14 2.35 17.19 41.22
CA LEU A 14 1.78 16.95 39.88
C LEU A 14 2.74 17.33 38.75
N LYS A 15 3.50 18.42 38.92
CA LYS A 15 4.52 18.82 37.95
C LYS A 15 5.63 17.77 37.86
N GLU A 16 6.12 17.29 38.99
CA GLU A 16 7.17 16.27 39.04
C GLU A 16 6.72 14.94 38.42
N VAL A 17 5.50 14.48 38.70
CA VAL A 17 4.92 13.28 38.05
C VAL A 17 4.83 13.46 36.54
N THR A 18 4.30 14.61 36.08
CA THR A 18 4.06 14.85 34.65
C THR A 18 5.34 15.10 33.85
N GLU A 19 6.41 15.57 34.47
CA GLU A 19 7.72 15.74 33.83
C GLU A 19 8.34 14.40 33.42
N GLN A 20 8.07 13.32 34.17
CA GLN A 20 8.53 11.96 33.83
C GLN A 20 7.81 11.36 32.61
N ILE A 21 6.66 11.91 32.22
CA ILE A 21 5.86 11.41 31.09
C ILE A 21 6.41 11.97 29.79
N SER A 22 6.95 11.10 28.95
CA SER A 22 7.59 11.46 27.68
C SER A 22 6.62 12.05 26.66
N TYR A 23 5.38 11.57 26.61
CA TYR A 23 4.38 12.05 25.68
C TYR A 23 3.63 13.27 26.22
N LYS A 24 4.13 14.47 25.86
CA LYS A 24 3.62 15.77 26.34
C LYS A 24 2.10 15.97 26.20
N PRO A 25 1.44 15.58 25.08
CA PRO A 25 0.00 15.80 24.92
C PRO A 25 -0.88 15.08 25.95
N LEU A 26 -0.38 14.02 26.59
CA LEU A 26 -1.14 13.27 27.62
C LEU A 26 -0.97 13.87 29.03
N ARG A 27 0.06 14.71 29.24
CA ARG A 27 0.35 15.31 30.56
C ARG A 27 -0.84 16.06 31.17
N PRO A 28 -1.63 16.87 30.43
CA PRO A 28 -2.77 17.58 31.01
C PRO A 28 -3.87 16.64 31.52
N SER A 29 -4.17 15.58 30.77
CA SER A 29 -5.21 14.60 31.15
C SER A 29 -4.79 13.81 32.39
N ILE A 30 -3.56 13.29 32.43
CA ILE A 30 -3.03 12.59 33.61
C ILE A 30 -2.92 13.54 34.81
N ARG A 31 -2.53 14.80 34.59
CA ARG A 31 -2.50 15.82 35.66
C ARG A 31 -3.89 15.98 36.26
N GLN A 32 -4.91 16.14 35.43
CA GLN A 32 -6.28 16.35 35.87
C GLN A 32 -6.84 15.13 36.63
N GLU A 33 -6.56 13.92 36.15
CA GLU A 33 -6.96 12.68 36.82
C GLU A 33 -6.33 12.56 38.21
N LEU A 34 -5.02 12.79 38.30
CA LEU A 34 -4.30 12.74 39.58
C LEU A 34 -4.71 13.89 40.51
N GLU A 35 -4.95 15.08 39.98
CA GLU A 35 -5.42 16.24 40.74
C GLU A 35 -6.81 15.97 41.35
N SER A 36 -7.73 15.41 40.57
CA SER A 36 -9.05 14.99 41.06
C SER A 36 -8.91 13.93 42.17
N HIS A 37 -8.07 12.91 41.96
CA HIS A 37 -7.89 11.85 42.94
C HIS A 37 -7.21 12.35 44.24
N ILE A 38 -6.30 13.33 44.15
CA ILE A 38 -5.69 13.96 45.34
C ILE A 38 -6.75 14.79 46.07
N GLN A 39 -7.56 15.54 45.34
CA GLN A 39 -8.62 16.37 45.89
C GLN A 39 -9.67 15.53 46.62
N ASP A 40 -10.13 14.43 46.02
CA ASP A 40 -11.08 13.50 46.65
C ASP A 40 -10.52 12.96 47.98
N ARG A 41 -9.22 12.62 48.03
CA ARG A 41 -8.56 12.16 49.26
C ARG A 41 -8.41 13.25 50.31
N MET A 42 -8.16 14.49 49.90
CA MET A 42 -8.09 15.62 50.83
C MET A 42 -9.44 15.84 51.51
N GLU A 43 -10.54 15.82 50.74
CA GLU A 43 -11.90 15.95 51.26
C GLU A 43 -12.24 14.82 52.25
N ASP A 44 -11.82 13.58 51.95
CA ASP A 44 -11.96 12.45 52.87
C ASP A 44 -11.24 12.69 54.21
N TYR A 45 -10.01 13.22 54.19
CA TYR A 45 -9.25 13.52 55.41
C TYR A 45 -9.81 14.71 56.20
N GLU A 46 -10.28 15.74 55.51
CA GLU A 46 -10.96 16.87 56.15
C GLU A 46 -12.25 16.41 56.85
N SER A 47 -13.01 15.49 56.24
CA SER A 47 -14.21 14.89 56.86
C SER A 47 -13.89 14.09 58.14
N GLN A 48 -12.66 13.57 58.24
CA GLN A 48 -12.15 12.86 59.41
C GLN A 48 -11.61 13.83 60.49
N GLY A 49 -11.72 15.14 60.27
CA GLY A 49 -11.35 16.18 61.22
C GLY A 49 -9.92 16.70 61.10
N LEU A 50 -9.17 16.35 60.05
CA LEU A 50 -7.87 16.96 59.78
C LEU A 50 -8.02 18.39 59.27
N SER A 51 -7.06 19.26 59.60
CA SER A 51 -7.00 20.59 58.99
C SER A 51 -6.62 20.49 57.50
N PRO A 52 -7.01 21.45 56.64
CA PRO A 52 -6.72 21.40 55.20
C PRO A 52 -5.24 21.19 54.84
N LYS A 53 -4.32 21.77 55.63
CA LYS A 53 -2.87 21.60 55.43
C LYS A 53 -2.39 20.20 55.80
N GLU A 54 -2.95 19.62 56.86
CA GLU A 54 -2.62 18.26 57.30
C GLU A 54 -3.24 17.23 56.34
N ALA A 55 -4.44 17.50 55.82
CA ALA A 55 -5.10 16.71 54.79
C ALA A 55 -4.29 16.70 53.48
N GLU A 56 -3.78 17.85 52.99
CA GLU A 56 -2.90 17.91 51.81
C GLU A 56 -1.61 17.10 52.04
N ALA A 57 -0.93 17.32 53.17
CA ALA A 57 0.31 16.60 53.49
C ALA A 57 0.09 15.08 53.59
N GLN A 58 -1.03 14.66 54.19
CA GLN A 58 -1.39 13.26 54.32
C GLN A 58 -1.77 12.64 52.97
N ALA A 59 -2.54 13.34 52.14
CA ALA A 59 -2.89 12.89 50.79
C ALA A 59 -1.65 12.66 49.93
N LEU A 60 -0.70 13.61 49.93
CA LEU A 60 0.56 13.47 49.19
C LEU A 60 1.45 12.34 49.73
N ARG A 61 1.56 12.18 51.06
CA ARG A 61 2.27 11.04 51.66
C ARG A 61 1.66 9.70 51.24
N CYS A 62 0.34 9.62 51.17
CA CYS A 62 -0.37 8.41 50.75
C CYS A 62 -0.29 8.14 49.24
N MET A 63 0.01 9.15 48.42
CA MET A 63 0.32 8.95 46.99
C MET A 63 1.69 8.30 46.81
N GLY A 64 2.67 8.68 47.64
CA GLY A 64 4.03 8.16 47.61
C GLY A 64 4.98 9.02 46.76
N ASP A 65 6.01 8.41 46.20
CA ASP A 65 7.04 9.12 45.43
C ASP A 65 6.56 9.53 44.02
N ALA A 66 6.64 10.84 43.73
CA ALA A 66 6.22 11.43 42.46
C ALA A 66 7.01 10.86 41.27
N ALA A 67 8.32 10.70 41.40
CA ALA A 67 9.18 10.21 40.33
C ALA A 67 8.87 8.73 40.01
N ALA A 68 8.71 7.88 41.02
CA ALA A 68 8.31 6.49 40.85
C ALA A 68 6.90 6.31 40.25
N ILE A 69 5.95 7.20 40.56
CA ILE A 69 4.62 7.20 39.93
C ILE A 69 4.76 7.62 38.45
N GLY A 70 5.47 8.71 38.19
CA GLY A 70 5.65 9.25 36.84
C GLY A 70 6.37 8.28 35.90
N THR A 71 7.39 7.58 36.37
CA THR A 71 8.12 6.56 35.58
C THR A 71 7.22 5.37 35.23
N ARG A 72 6.45 4.85 36.19
CA ARG A 72 5.47 3.77 35.95
C ARG A 72 4.36 4.19 34.98
N LEU A 73 3.83 5.41 35.12
CA LEU A 73 2.85 5.94 34.17
C LEU A 73 3.44 6.12 32.77
N ASN A 74 4.70 6.55 32.66
CA ASN A 74 5.39 6.68 31.37
C ASN A 74 5.68 5.33 30.71
N GLU A 75 5.96 4.26 31.47
CA GLU A 75 6.15 2.92 30.90
C GLU A 75 4.92 2.41 30.16
N VAL A 76 3.74 2.70 30.70
CA VAL A 76 2.45 2.38 30.08
C VAL A 76 2.14 3.33 28.93
N HIS A 77 2.44 4.63 29.07
CA HIS A 77 2.03 5.68 28.12
C HIS A 77 3.19 6.26 27.27
N LYS A 78 4.11 5.40 26.80
CA LYS A 78 5.19 5.80 25.89
C LYS A 78 4.89 5.47 24.44
N LEU A 79 5.37 6.34 23.55
CA LEU A 79 5.37 6.10 22.12
C LEU A 79 6.23 4.88 21.78
N GLN A 80 5.65 3.94 21.07
CA GLN A 80 6.34 2.71 20.68
C GLN A 80 7.23 2.93 19.46
N LYS A 81 8.31 2.15 19.37
CA LYS A 81 9.24 2.14 18.23
C LYS A 81 9.31 0.74 17.63
N ALA A 82 9.40 0.66 16.32
CA ALA A 82 9.52 -0.61 15.59
C ALA A 82 10.87 -0.67 14.82
N PRO A 83 12.03 -0.74 15.52
CA PRO A 83 13.34 -0.58 14.89
C PRO A 83 13.62 -1.62 13.81
N LEU A 84 13.20 -2.88 14.04
CA LEU A 84 13.36 -3.96 13.05
C LEU A 84 12.57 -3.67 11.77
N LEU A 85 11.32 -3.22 11.88
CA LEU A 85 10.50 -2.85 10.73
C LEU A 85 11.07 -1.61 10.02
N THR A 86 11.59 -0.64 10.77
CA THR A 86 12.27 0.53 10.20
C THR A 86 13.52 0.13 9.41
N ALA A 87 14.35 -0.76 9.95
CA ALA A 87 15.53 -1.26 9.26
C ALA A 87 15.17 -2.05 7.99
N ALA A 88 14.17 -2.95 8.06
CA ALA A 88 13.70 -3.71 6.91
C ALA A 88 13.11 -2.79 5.82
N THR A 89 12.34 -1.77 6.21
CA THR A 89 11.79 -0.76 5.30
C THR A 89 12.90 0.01 4.58
N ALA A 90 13.88 0.50 5.34
CA ALA A 90 15.02 1.23 4.79
C ALA A 90 15.83 0.36 3.82
N LEU A 91 16.09 -0.89 4.19
CA LEU A 91 16.84 -1.83 3.33
C LEU A 91 16.12 -2.07 2.00
N LEU A 92 14.81 -2.34 2.00
CA LEU A 92 14.05 -2.54 0.76
C LEU A 92 13.96 -1.27 -0.09
N LEU A 93 13.76 -0.10 0.53
CA LEU A 93 13.75 1.18 -0.20
C LEU A 93 15.09 1.49 -0.84
N LEU A 94 16.20 1.25 -0.12
CA LEU A 94 17.55 1.44 -0.66
C LEU A 94 17.84 0.45 -1.79
N THR A 95 17.37 -0.79 -1.66
CA THR A 95 17.49 -1.81 -2.72
C THR A 95 16.71 -1.39 -3.97
N GLY A 96 15.47 -0.92 -3.81
CA GLY A 96 14.63 -0.40 -4.90
C GLY A 96 15.25 0.81 -5.58
N LEU A 97 15.76 1.76 -4.78
CA LEU A 97 16.46 2.93 -5.29
C LEU A 97 17.73 2.55 -6.06
N ALA A 98 18.55 1.63 -5.53
CA ALA A 98 19.74 1.14 -6.19
C ALA A 98 19.41 0.47 -7.54
N PHE A 99 18.35 -0.35 -7.58
CA PHE A 99 17.87 -0.96 -8.81
C PHE A 99 17.38 0.08 -9.82
N ALA A 100 16.60 1.06 -9.37
CA ALA A 100 16.12 2.15 -10.21
C ALA A 100 17.27 2.98 -10.81
N ILE A 101 18.30 3.31 -10.01
CA ILE A 101 19.50 4.00 -10.49
C ILE A 101 20.22 3.14 -11.53
N PHE A 102 20.44 1.85 -11.23
CA PHE A 102 21.09 0.92 -12.15
C PHE A 102 20.37 0.85 -13.51
N MET A 103 19.04 0.87 -13.50
CA MET A 103 18.21 0.80 -14.71
C MET A 103 18.12 2.12 -15.49
N GLN A 104 18.28 3.27 -14.82
CA GLN A 104 18.14 4.59 -15.45
C GLN A 104 19.23 4.90 -16.49
N TRP A 105 20.41 4.29 -16.38
CA TRP A 105 21.50 4.44 -17.36
C TRP A 105 21.20 3.82 -18.74
N ARG A 106 19.96 3.38 -18.99
CA ARG A 106 19.53 2.73 -20.24
C ARG A 106 18.59 3.63 -21.07
N PRO A 107 18.57 3.49 -22.41
CA PRO A 107 18.01 4.48 -23.34
C PRO A 107 16.53 4.83 -23.14
N VAL A 108 15.76 3.94 -22.52
CA VAL A 108 14.29 4.03 -22.38
C VAL A 108 13.84 4.90 -21.18
N GLN A 109 14.76 5.41 -20.35
CA GLN A 109 14.44 5.89 -18.99
C GLN A 109 14.65 7.38 -18.67
N ILE A 110 14.75 8.26 -19.66
CA ILE A 110 14.99 9.69 -19.38
C ILE A 110 13.73 10.33 -18.74
N GLY A 111 13.76 10.62 -17.42
CA GLY A 111 12.72 11.36 -16.70
C GLY A 111 12.90 11.47 -15.18
N ASN A 112 12.26 12.47 -14.55
CA ASN A 112 12.33 12.85 -13.11
C ASN A 112 11.69 11.83 -12.13
N ARG A 113 12.07 10.55 -12.20
CA ARG A 113 11.42 9.47 -11.44
C ARG A 113 11.83 9.40 -9.95
N PHE A 114 13.01 9.88 -9.57
CA PHE A 114 13.46 9.87 -8.16
C PHE A 114 12.74 10.84 -7.24
N ILE A 115 12.10 11.87 -7.79
CA ILE A 115 11.39 12.85 -6.96
C ILE A 115 10.29 12.16 -6.13
N TYR A 116 9.66 11.11 -6.68
CA TYR A 116 8.64 10.33 -5.99
C TYR A 116 9.18 9.49 -4.83
N TYR A 117 10.44 9.03 -4.90
CA TYR A 117 11.11 8.39 -3.76
C TYR A 117 11.33 9.40 -2.63
N ILE A 118 11.85 10.59 -2.94
CA ILE A 118 12.11 11.64 -1.95
C ILE A 118 10.81 12.12 -1.31
N MET A 119 9.81 12.46 -2.13
CA MET A 119 8.48 12.86 -1.66
C MET A 119 7.80 11.76 -0.86
N GLY A 120 7.95 10.50 -1.30
CA GLY A 120 7.42 9.35 -0.60
C GLY A 120 8.04 9.14 0.78
N VAL A 121 9.37 9.29 0.92
CA VAL A 121 10.05 9.18 2.21
C VAL A 121 9.64 10.33 3.15
N ALA A 122 9.53 11.56 2.63
CA ALA A 122 9.01 12.69 3.40
C ALA A 122 7.57 12.42 3.90
N LEU A 123 6.72 11.87 3.03
CA LEU A 123 5.36 11.47 3.36
C LEU A 123 5.33 10.34 4.40
N LEU A 124 6.18 9.31 4.27
CA LEU A 124 6.32 8.23 5.25
C LEU A 124 6.62 8.80 6.64
N ILE A 125 7.61 9.71 6.76
CA ILE A 125 7.99 10.31 8.04
C ILE A 125 6.84 11.13 8.61
N LEU A 126 6.20 11.99 7.81
CA LEU A 126 5.10 12.82 8.25
C LEU A 126 3.92 11.98 8.77
N VAL A 127 3.53 10.95 8.01
CA VAL A 127 2.42 10.06 8.35
C VAL A 127 2.80 9.14 9.52
N ALA A 128 4.03 8.66 9.63
CA ALA A 128 4.47 7.88 10.78
C ALA A 128 4.37 8.69 12.10
N LEU A 129 4.66 9.99 12.05
CA LEU A 129 4.64 10.86 13.22
C LEU A 129 3.24 11.39 13.60
N HIS A 130 2.32 11.54 12.64
CA HIS A 130 1.03 12.22 12.89
C HIS A 130 -0.19 11.49 12.31
N GLY A 131 0.00 10.49 11.47
CA GLY A 131 -1.04 9.88 10.63
C GLY A 131 -2.20 9.29 11.42
N TYR A 132 -1.94 8.44 12.41
CA TYR A 132 -2.98 7.79 13.20
C TYR A 132 -3.82 8.80 14.03
N PRO A 133 -3.23 9.74 14.80
CA PRO A 133 -4.00 10.79 15.47
C PRO A 133 -4.80 11.68 14.51
N LEU A 134 -4.22 12.08 13.38
CA LEU A 134 -4.92 12.89 12.37
C LEU A 134 -6.09 12.13 11.74
N LEU A 135 -5.89 10.85 11.43
CA LEU A 135 -6.93 10.00 10.86
C LEU A 135 -8.12 9.88 11.82
N ILE A 136 -7.86 9.70 13.12
CA ILE A 136 -8.92 9.67 14.14
C ILE A 136 -9.64 11.03 14.22
N ARG A 137 -8.89 12.12 14.30
CA ARG A 137 -9.45 13.48 14.45
C ARG A 137 -10.34 13.87 13.26
N TYR A 138 -9.89 13.60 12.04
CA TYR A 138 -10.53 14.05 10.80
C TYR A 138 -11.31 12.97 10.05
N ARG A 139 -11.56 11.80 10.67
CA ARG A 139 -12.21 10.63 10.04
C ARG A 139 -13.47 10.95 9.22
N LYS A 140 -14.38 11.79 9.73
CA LYS A 140 -15.62 12.15 9.00
C LYS A 140 -15.33 12.99 7.75
N ILE A 141 -14.41 13.95 7.87
CA ILE A 141 -14.02 14.83 6.76
C ILE A 141 -13.29 14.03 5.69
N LEU A 142 -12.39 13.13 6.07
CA LEU A 142 -11.62 12.31 5.13
C LEU A 142 -12.56 11.50 4.22
N VAL A 143 -13.57 10.83 4.77
CA VAL A 143 -14.55 10.05 3.99
C VAL A 143 -15.35 10.93 3.04
N LEU A 144 -15.85 12.05 3.54
CA LEU A 144 -16.63 13.00 2.76
C LEU A 144 -15.77 13.70 1.69
N SER A 145 -14.46 13.75 1.85
CA SER A 145 -13.53 14.38 0.91
C SER A 145 -13.01 13.43 -0.16
N VAL A 146 -12.79 12.14 0.15
CA VAL A 146 -12.18 11.17 -0.80
C VAL A 146 -13.01 10.97 -2.06
N CYS A 147 -14.33 10.79 -1.93
CA CYS A 147 -15.19 10.54 -3.10
C CYS A 147 -15.35 11.80 -3.98
N PRO A 148 -15.66 13.01 -3.44
CA PRO A 148 -15.73 14.23 -4.25
C PRO A 148 -14.38 14.63 -4.84
N LEU A 149 -13.26 14.48 -4.12
CA LEU A 149 -11.93 14.78 -4.66
C LEU A 149 -11.58 13.83 -5.82
N TYR A 150 -11.90 12.54 -5.69
CA TYR A 150 -11.77 11.59 -6.78
C TYR A 150 -12.64 11.99 -7.97
N LEU A 151 -13.93 12.26 -7.76
CA LEU A 151 -14.85 12.66 -8.83
C LEU A 151 -14.46 13.99 -9.48
N ALA A 152 -13.97 14.96 -8.71
CA ALA A 152 -13.48 16.25 -9.22
C ALA A 152 -12.19 16.08 -10.02
N ALA A 153 -11.24 15.26 -9.55
CA ALA A 153 -10.05 14.91 -10.32
C ALA A 153 -10.43 14.20 -11.63
N ARG A 154 -11.43 13.31 -11.59
CA ARG A 154 -11.98 12.65 -12.78
C ARG A 154 -12.62 13.64 -13.76
N ALA A 155 -13.46 14.54 -13.27
CA ALA A 155 -14.10 15.58 -14.09
C ALA A 155 -13.06 16.51 -14.71
N GLY A 156 -12.06 16.96 -13.93
CA GLY A 156 -10.98 17.81 -14.42
C GLY A 156 -10.16 17.13 -15.51
N ILE A 157 -9.80 15.85 -15.34
CA ILE A 157 -9.07 15.09 -16.37
C ILE A 157 -9.92 14.88 -17.62
N PHE A 158 -11.20 14.57 -17.47
CA PHE A 158 -12.12 14.45 -18.61
C PHE A 158 -12.17 15.73 -19.44
N LEU A 159 -12.39 16.89 -18.78
CA LEU A 159 -12.41 18.20 -19.44
C LEU A 159 -11.09 18.56 -20.11
N LEU A 160 -9.95 18.24 -19.47
CA LEU A 160 -8.62 18.48 -20.06
C LEU A 160 -8.33 17.55 -21.26
N SER A 161 -8.85 16.32 -21.22
CA SER A 161 -8.64 15.31 -22.28
C SER A 161 -9.41 15.62 -23.56
N GLU A 162 -10.62 16.19 -23.46
CA GLU A 162 -11.36 16.69 -24.64
C GLU A 162 -10.64 17.88 -25.30
N TYR A 163 -9.84 18.64 -24.53
CA TYR A 163 -9.14 19.82 -25.04
C TYR A 163 -7.78 19.50 -25.70
N HIS A 164 -7.07 18.47 -25.25
CA HIS A 164 -5.70 18.16 -25.71
C HIS A 164 -5.55 16.79 -26.41
N GLY A 165 -6.62 16.00 -26.54
CA GLY A 165 -6.57 14.70 -27.24
C GLY A 165 -5.70 13.62 -26.56
N TYR A 166 -5.15 13.90 -25.36
CA TYR A 166 -4.29 12.98 -24.61
C TYR A 166 -4.93 12.58 -23.28
N VAL A 167 -5.18 11.27 -23.10
CA VAL A 167 -5.63 10.68 -21.84
C VAL A 167 -4.39 10.32 -20.99
N ILE A 168 -3.77 11.31 -20.35
CA ILE A 168 -2.61 11.07 -19.47
C ILE A 168 -3.00 11.33 -18.00
N GLY A 169 -2.78 10.33 -17.13
CA GLY A 169 -2.79 10.51 -15.66
C GLY A 169 -4.01 10.00 -14.89
N ASN A 170 -5.06 9.52 -15.57
CA ASN A 170 -6.30 9.08 -14.92
C ASN A 170 -6.14 7.80 -14.07
N SER A 171 -5.19 6.99 -14.48
CA SER A 171 -5.12 5.57 -14.16
C SER A 171 -4.51 5.32 -12.77
N THR A 172 -3.49 6.09 -12.39
CA THR A 172 -2.85 6.02 -11.08
C THR A 172 -3.70 6.66 -9.96
N ILE A 173 -4.54 7.64 -10.29
CA ILE A 173 -5.44 8.27 -9.31
C ILE A 173 -6.54 7.29 -8.90
N ALA A 174 -7.12 6.58 -9.86
CA ALA A 174 -8.07 5.49 -9.61
C ALA A 174 -7.45 4.38 -8.75
N TYR A 175 -6.22 3.96 -9.07
CA TYR A 175 -5.44 3.01 -8.26
C TYR A 175 -5.36 3.46 -6.79
N CYS A 176 -4.92 4.70 -6.55
CA CYS A 176 -4.79 5.24 -5.20
C CYS A 176 -6.13 5.36 -4.47
N ALA A 177 -7.18 5.83 -5.14
CA ALA A 177 -8.50 6.00 -4.54
C ALA A 177 -9.13 4.67 -4.10
N ILE A 178 -9.09 3.66 -4.96
CA ILE A 178 -9.65 2.33 -4.66
C ILE A 178 -8.86 1.65 -3.53
N LEU A 179 -7.54 1.72 -3.54
CA LEU A 179 -6.73 1.06 -2.51
C LEU A 179 -6.82 1.79 -1.15
N LEU A 180 -6.84 3.12 -1.12
CA LEU A 180 -7.00 3.92 0.11
C LEU A 180 -8.41 3.82 0.72
N SER A 181 -9.41 3.48 -0.08
CA SER A 181 -10.76 3.29 0.45
C SER A 181 -10.82 2.18 1.51
N ALA A 182 -9.99 1.14 1.42
CA ALA A 182 -9.98 0.01 2.37
C ALA A 182 -9.64 0.44 3.83
N PRO A 183 -8.51 1.11 4.11
CA PRO A 183 -8.22 1.59 5.47
C PRO A 183 -9.22 2.64 5.95
N VAL A 184 -9.72 3.50 5.06
CA VAL A 184 -10.75 4.50 5.41
C VAL A 184 -12.05 3.81 5.85
N ILE A 185 -12.57 2.88 5.05
CA ILE A 185 -13.77 2.09 5.37
C ILE A 185 -13.58 1.33 6.69
N THR A 186 -12.41 0.74 6.92
CA THR A 186 -12.08 0.04 8.17
C THR A 186 -12.28 0.93 9.40
N VAL A 187 -11.80 2.18 9.38
CA VAL A 187 -11.97 3.12 10.50
C VAL A 187 -13.44 3.48 10.72
N ILE A 188 -14.22 3.70 9.66
CA ILE A 188 -15.64 4.06 9.80
C ILE A 188 -16.44 2.88 10.37
N LEU A 189 -16.21 1.68 9.85
CA LEU A 189 -16.86 0.46 10.33
C LEU A 189 -16.51 0.20 11.81
N TYR A 190 -15.28 0.49 12.21
CA TYR A 190 -14.89 0.47 13.61
C TYR A 190 -15.69 1.48 14.45
N CYS A 191 -15.87 2.71 13.96
CA CYS A 191 -16.64 3.73 14.68
C CYS A 191 -18.13 3.38 14.79
N SER A 192 -18.72 2.62 13.85
CA SER A 192 -20.13 2.22 13.91
C SER A 192 -20.37 0.87 14.62
N ARG A 193 -19.33 0.23 15.15
CA ARG A 193 -19.37 -1.14 15.70
C ARG A 193 -20.36 -1.39 16.85
N LEU A 194 -20.73 -0.34 17.60
CA LEU A 194 -21.55 -0.47 18.81
C LEU A 194 -23.03 -0.77 18.50
N HIS A 195 -23.57 -0.20 17.41
CA HIS A 195 -24.99 -0.29 17.06
C HIS A 195 -25.20 -1.07 15.76
N LYS A 196 -25.84 -2.25 15.84
CA LYS A 196 -26.05 -3.15 14.69
C LYS A 196 -26.69 -2.45 13.48
N ARG A 197 -27.74 -1.65 13.69
CA ARG A 197 -28.44 -0.94 12.60
C ARG A 197 -27.53 0.11 11.94
N GLN A 198 -26.81 0.89 12.73
CA GLN A 198 -25.88 1.90 12.21
C GLN A 198 -24.74 1.23 11.45
N PHE A 199 -24.16 0.16 12.00
CA PHE A 199 -23.13 -0.63 11.34
C PHE A 199 -23.57 -1.11 9.95
N LEU A 200 -24.74 -1.74 9.84
CA LEU A 200 -25.25 -2.24 8.56
C LEU A 200 -25.48 -1.11 7.54
N ILE A 201 -26.06 0.02 7.96
CA ILE A 201 -26.27 1.18 7.08
C ILE A 201 -24.92 1.72 6.59
N THR A 202 -23.95 1.91 7.50
CA THR A 202 -22.61 2.38 7.17
C THR A 202 -21.90 1.43 6.21
N ALA A 203 -22.00 0.13 6.47
CA ALA A 203 -21.38 -0.90 5.64
C ALA A 203 -21.95 -0.92 4.22
N SER A 204 -23.27 -0.85 4.06
CA SER A 204 -23.91 -0.74 2.75
C SER A 204 -23.52 0.53 2.01
N LEU A 205 -23.45 1.68 2.70
CA LEU A 205 -23.01 2.94 2.10
C LEU A 205 -21.55 2.87 1.64
N CYS A 206 -20.66 2.33 2.47
CA CYS A 206 -19.25 2.13 2.14
C CYS A 206 -19.07 1.20 0.95
N ALA A 207 -19.82 0.10 0.88
CA ALA A 207 -19.81 -0.80 -0.26
C ALA A 207 -20.31 -0.13 -1.55
N GLY A 208 -21.37 0.68 -1.46
CA GLY A 208 -21.88 1.46 -2.59
C GLY A 208 -20.87 2.50 -3.11
N ILE A 209 -20.19 3.22 -2.21
CA ILE A 209 -19.11 4.16 -2.58
C ILE A 209 -17.95 3.41 -3.22
N TRP A 210 -17.50 2.30 -2.63
CA TRP A 210 -16.44 1.47 -3.19
C TRP A 210 -16.80 0.99 -4.60
N MET A 211 -18.04 0.54 -4.81
CA MET A 211 -18.52 0.15 -6.14
C MET A 211 -18.54 1.28 -7.14
N LEU A 212 -18.92 2.49 -6.72
CA LEU A 212 -18.88 3.66 -7.60
C LEU A 212 -17.43 3.95 -8.04
N LEU A 213 -16.47 3.86 -7.11
CA LEU A 213 -15.04 4.01 -7.42
C LEU A 213 -14.57 2.93 -8.40
N VAL A 214 -14.95 1.66 -8.19
CA VAL A 214 -14.60 0.53 -9.06
C VAL A 214 -15.25 0.66 -10.43
N TYR A 215 -16.56 0.92 -10.51
CA TYR A 215 -17.30 1.03 -11.77
C TYR A 215 -16.73 2.14 -12.66
N THR A 216 -16.46 3.32 -12.09
CA THR A 216 -15.85 4.44 -12.83
C THR A 216 -14.42 4.13 -13.28
N SER A 217 -13.73 3.20 -12.61
CA SER A 217 -12.37 2.75 -12.94
C SER A 217 -12.33 1.58 -13.93
N CYS A 218 -13.30 0.66 -13.90
CA CYS A 218 -13.40 -0.49 -14.80
C CYS A 218 -13.56 -0.08 -16.28
N LEU A 219 -14.07 1.12 -16.54
CA LEU A 219 -14.06 1.73 -17.87
C LEU A 219 -12.63 1.95 -18.45
N GLN A 220 -11.57 1.72 -17.65
CA GLN A 220 -10.16 1.97 -18.00
C GLN A 220 -9.21 0.80 -17.70
N LEU A 221 -9.71 -0.45 -17.60
CA LEU A 221 -8.89 -1.68 -17.59
C LEU A 221 -8.00 -1.92 -16.34
N TYR A 222 -8.47 -1.56 -15.13
CA TYR A 222 -7.79 -1.85 -13.85
C TYR A 222 -8.48 -2.94 -13.03
N ASP A 223 -8.26 -4.21 -13.41
CA ASP A 223 -8.96 -5.31 -12.73
C ASP A 223 -8.22 -5.82 -11.46
N THR A 224 -6.94 -5.51 -11.29
CA THR A 224 -6.15 -5.95 -10.11
C THR A 224 -6.49 -5.19 -8.83
N VAL A 225 -6.54 -3.85 -8.90
CA VAL A 225 -6.73 -2.99 -7.72
C VAL A 225 -8.05 -3.26 -6.99
N PRO A 226 -9.20 -3.39 -7.69
CA PRO A 226 -10.45 -3.76 -7.04
C PRO A 226 -10.33 -5.08 -6.28
N ILE A 227 -9.69 -6.10 -6.87
CA ILE A 227 -9.50 -7.40 -6.22
C ILE A 227 -8.62 -7.27 -4.98
N MET A 228 -7.49 -6.56 -5.07
CA MET A 228 -6.59 -6.35 -3.95
C MET A 228 -7.27 -5.57 -2.81
N SER A 229 -8.04 -4.53 -3.14
CA SER A 229 -8.82 -3.75 -2.17
C SER A 229 -9.89 -4.61 -1.51
N LEU A 230 -10.60 -5.44 -2.29
CA LEU A 230 -11.59 -6.38 -1.80
C LEU A 230 -10.99 -7.42 -0.85
N LEU A 231 -9.91 -8.09 -1.26
CA LEU A 231 -9.20 -9.07 -0.43
C LEU A 231 -8.69 -8.43 0.86
N SER A 232 -8.20 -7.20 0.80
CA SER A 232 -7.74 -6.45 1.97
C SER A 232 -8.88 -6.17 2.94
N MET A 233 -10.04 -5.73 2.45
CA MET A 233 -11.22 -5.49 3.27
C MET A 233 -11.77 -6.79 3.89
N LEU A 234 -11.89 -7.87 3.10
CA LEU A 234 -12.34 -9.18 3.58
C LEU A 234 -11.44 -9.71 4.69
N ALA A 235 -10.12 -9.71 4.46
CA ALA A 235 -9.15 -10.15 5.47
C ALA A 235 -9.25 -9.30 6.75
N THR A 236 -9.40 -7.98 6.61
CA THR A 236 -9.52 -7.06 7.75
C THR A 236 -10.79 -7.30 8.56
N LEU A 237 -11.92 -7.54 7.90
CA LEU A 237 -13.18 -7.86 8.58
C LEU A 237 -13.09 -9.19 9.33
N CYS A 238 -12.47 -10.21 8.73
CA CYS A 238 -12.19 -11.47 9.41
C CYS A 238 -11.31 -11.26 10.65
N TYR A 239 -10.28 -10.41 10.53
CA TYR A 239 -9.42 -10.03 11.65
C TYR A 239 -10.19 -9.31 12.77
N MET A 240 -11.02 -8.32 12.43
CA MET A 240 -11.88 -7.60 13.39
C MET A 240 -12.88 -8.54 14.07
N ALA A 241 -13.47 -9.47 13.32
CA ALA A 241 -14.41 -10.46 13.85
C ALA A 241 -13.74 -11.45 14.81
N ARG A 242 -12.48 -11.84 14.53
CA ARG A 242 -11.68 -12.72 15.38
C ARG A 242 -11.26 -12.04 16.69
N ASN A 243 -10.89 -10.76 16.65
CA ASN A 243 -10.38 -10.03 17.80
C ASN A 243 -11.48 -9.38 18.65
N SER A 244 -12.71 -9.88 18.59
CA SER A 244 -13.84 -9.42 19.41
C SER A 244 -14.13 -7.91 19.31
N VAL A 245 -13.80 -7.28 18.17
CA VAL A 245 -14.10 -5.87 17.92
C VAL A 245 -15.61 -5.60 17.97
N PHE A 246 -16.41 -6.61 17.62
CA PHE A 246 -17.87 -6.55 17.68
C PHE A 246 -18.37 -7.23 18.97
N SER A 247 -19.19 -6.54 19.76
CA SER A 247 -19.68 -7.05 21.05
C SER A 247 -20.74 -8.15 20.92
N GLY A 248 -20.59 -9.29 21.60
CA GLY A 248 -21.61 -10.35 21.78
C GLY A 248 -21.76 -11.36 20.63
N LYS A 249 -22.92 -12.05 20.52
CA LYS A 249 -23.30 -13.01 19.44
C LYS A 249 -23.50 -12.35 18.06
N ARG A 250 -22.67 -11.36 17.70
CA ARG A 250 -22.83 -10.46 16.55
C ARG A 250 -21.92 -10.80 15.35
N HIS A 251 -21.51 -12.06 15.18
CA HIS A 251 -20.79 -12.52 13.99
C HIS A 251 -21.67 -12.50 12.72
N ALA A 252 -23.00 -12.65 12.86
CA ALA A 252 -23.95 -12.67 11.75
C ALA A 252 -23.90 -11.43 10.82
N PRO A 253 -23.86 -10.18 11.31
CA PRO A 253 -23.69 -9.00 10.44
C PRO A 253 -22.31 -8.90 9.78
N CYS A 254 -21.23 -9.43 10.39
CA CYS A 254 -19.93 -9.52 9.73
C CYS A 254 -19.96 -10.54 8.58
N ILE A 255 -20.57 -11.70 8.82
CA ILE A 255 -20.78 -12.73 7.80
C ILE A 255 -21.67 -12.19 6.67
N GLY A 256 -22.74 -11.45 7.00
CA GLY A 256 -23.60 -10.78 6.02
C GLY A 256 -22.88 -9.70 5.21
N PHE A 257 -21.96 -8.96 5.82
CA PHE A 257 -21.15 -7.96 5.11
C PHE A 257 -20.06 -8.60 4.26
N LEU A 258 -19.40 -9.67 4.74
CA LEU A 258 -18.46 -10.47 3.95
C LEU A 258 -19.16 -11.06 2.72
N ALA A 259 -20.35 -11.64 2.90
CA ALA A 259 -21.17 -12.14 1.80
C ALA A 259 -21.60 -11.01 0.85
N GLY A 260 -21.97 -9.85 1.39
CA GLY A 260 -22.29 -8.65 0.62
C GLY A 260 -21.12 -8.16 -0.22
N LEU A 261 -19.91 -8.08 0.35
CA LEU A 261 -18.70 -7.68 -0.37
C LEU A 261 -18.32 -8.68 -1.46
N VAL A 262 -18.47 -9.99 -1.21
CA VAL A 262 -18.23 -11.02 -2.23
C VAL A 262 -19.24 -10.90 -3.37
N LEU A 263 -20.53 -10.72 -3.06
CA LEU A 263 -21.57 -10.51 -4.07
C LEU A 263 -21.32 -9.23 -4.88
N ILE A 264 -20.93 -8.16 -4.21
CA ILE A 264 -20.65 -6.86 -4.80
C ILE A 264 -19.34 -6.84 -5.59
N GLY A 265 -18.34 -7.63 -5.20
CA GLY A 265 -17.08 -7.79 -5.92
C GLY A 265 -17.16 -8.78 -7.09
N SER A 266 -18.17 -9.65 -7.12
CA SER A 266 -18.35 -10.64 -8.18
C SER A 266 -18.45 -10.07 -9.61
N PRO A 267 -19.05 -8.88 -9.87
CA PRO A 267 -19.07 -8.30 -11.21
C PRO A 267 -17.67 -7.99 -11.76
N VAL A 268 -16.69 -7.70 -10.91
CA VAL A 268 -15.30 -7.46 -11.35
C VAL A 268 -14.75 -8.69 -12.08
N LEU A 269 -15.06 -9.90 -11.58
CA LEU A 269 -14.65 -11.17 -12.19
C LEU A 269 -15.57 -11.63 -13.32
N LEU A 270 -16.85 -11.20 -13.31
CA LEU A 270 -17.85 -11.63 -14.29
C LEU A 270 -17.91 -10.76 -15.54
N THR A 271 -17.31 -9.57 -15.53
CA THR A 271 -17.15 -8.74 -16.73
C THR A 271 -16.40 -9.49 -17.85
N GLY A 272 -16.55 -9.07 -19.10
CA GLY A 272 -15.78 -9.64 -20.21
C GLY A 272 -14.27 -9.55 -19.96
N THR A 273 -13.79 -8.36 -19.56
CA THR A 273 -12.39 -8.11 -19.21
C THR A 273 -11.92 -8.96 -18.03
N GLY A 274 -12.71 -9.04 -16.95
CA GLY A 274 -12.38 -9.84 -15.78
C GLY A 274 -12.27 -11.34 -16.10
N ARG A 275 -13.18 -11.88 -16.93
CA ARG A 275 -13.11 -13.27 -17.40
C ARG A 275 -11.88 -13.53 -18.25
N ASN A 276 -11.55 -12.61 -19.17
CA ASN A 276 -10.34 -12.71 -19.99
C ASN A 276 -9.08 -12.67 -19.13
N ASN A 277 -9.03 -11.76 -18.15
CA ASN A 277 -7.91 -11.65 -17.21
C ASN A 277 -7.77 -12.88 -16.31
N ALA A 278 -8.89 -13.46 -15.85
CA ALA A 278 -8.87 -14.71 -15.10
C ALA A 278 -8.39 -15.89 -15.97
N ALA A 279 -8.85 -15.99 -17.23
CA ALA A 279 -8.40 -17.01 -18.15
C ALA A 279 -6.91 -16.87 -18.48
N ALA A 280 -6.44 -15.64 -18.74
CA ALA A 280 -5.04 -15.30 -18.95
C ALA A 280 -4.17 -15.65 -17.73
N PHE A 281 -4.67 -15.38 -16.52
CA PHE A 281 -3.95 -15.69 -15.28
C PHE A 281 -3.87 -17.20 -15.00
N LEU A 282 -4.96 -17.94 -15.20
CA LEU A 282 -5.02 -19.38 -14.90
C LEU A 282 -4.34 -20.23 -15.97
N SER A 283 -4.46 -19.83 -17.24
CA SER A 283 -3.97 -20.57 -18.41
C SER A 283 -3.31 -19.64 -19.43
N PRO A 284 -2.16 -19.03 -19.09
CA PRO A 284 -1.53 -17.99 -19.91
C PRO A 284 -1.23 -18.45 -21.33
N GLN A 285 -0.81 -19.71 -21.52
CA GLN A 285 -0.47 -20.28 -22.83
C GLN A 285 -1.65 -20.26 -23.83
N SER A 286 -2.88 -20.41 -23.35
CA SER A 286 -4.09 -20.43 -24.19
C SER A 286 -4.62 -19.02 -24.53
N ALA A 287 -4.09 -17.99 -23.88
CA ALA A 287 -4.53 -16.61 -23.99
C ALA A 287 -3.50 -15.72 -24.71
N VAL A 288 -2.59 -16.32 -25.48
CA VAL A 288 -1.62 -15.61 -26.33
C VAL A 288 -2.13 -15.57 -27.76
N HIS A 289 -2.35 -14.36 -28.27
CA HIS A 289 -2.79 -14.08 -29.62
C HIS A 289 -1.76 -13.27 -30.42
N SER A 290 -0.96 -12.43 -29.76
CA SER A 290 0.04 -11.57 -30.39
C SER A 290 1.29 -11.36 -29.53
N THR A 291 2.36 -10.84 -30.14
CA THR A 291 3.57 -10.43 -29.40
C THR A 291 3.35 -9.19 -28.52
N TRP A 292 2.21 -8.52 -28.65
CA TRP A 292 1.84 -7.35 -27.85
C TRP A 292 1.07 -7.71 -26.58
N ASP A 293 0.68 -8.97 -26.43
CA ASP A 293 -0.14 -9.39 -25.29
C ASP A 293 0.71 -9.50 -24.01
N ASP A 294 0.14 -9.08 -22.89
CA ASP A 294 0.75 -9.27 -21.57
C ASP A 294 0.97 -10.76 -21.23
N THR A 295 0.09 -11.64 -21.73
CA THR A 295 0.25 -13.09 -21.62
C THR A 295 1.49 -13.59 -22.37
N TYR A 296 1.80 -13.03 -23.55
CA TYR A 296 3.04 -13.35 -24.27
C TYR A 296 4.26 -12.91 -23.46
N ASN A 297 4.23 -11.72 -22.85
CA ASN A 297 5.30 -11.25 -21.97
C ASN A 297 5.54 -12.22 -20.80
N GLY A 298 4.46 -12.73 -20.18
CA GLY A 298 4.56 -13.72 -19.12
C GLY A 298 5.19 -15.04 -19.55
N ILE A 299 4.78 -15.57 -20.72
CA ILE A 299 5.33 -16.80 -21.28
C ILE A 299 6.80 -16.64 -21.67
N LEU A 300 7.18 -15.51 -22.26
CA LEU A 300 8.57 -15.19 -22.56
C LEU A 300 9.41 -15.16 -21.28
N ILE A 301 8.92 -14.52 -20.21
CA ILE A 301 9.63 -14.49 -18.92
C ILE A 301 9.80 -15.88 -18.34
N GLN A 302 8.77 -16.73 -18.38
CA GLN A 302 8.88 -18.13 -17.95
C GLN A 302 9.96 -18.90 -18.72
N GLU A 303 9.99 -18.74 -20.05
CA GLU A 303 11.01 -19.39 -20.89
C GLU A 303 12.42 -18.92 -20.53
N LEU A 304 12.64 -17.61 -20.40
CA LEU A 304 13.94 -17.04 -20.03
C LEU A 304 14.39 -17.48 -18.63
N LEU A 305 13.47 -17.49 -17.66
CA LEU A 305 13.75 -17.95 -16.29
C LEU A 305 14.11 -19.44 -16.26
N SER A 306 13.47 -20.27 -17.07
CA SER A 306 13.75 -21.71 -17.16
C SER A 306 15.17 -22.01 -17.66
N LYS A 307 15.74 -21.11 -18.48
CA LYS A 307 17.11 -21.22 -18.99
C LYS A 307 18.13 -20.51 -18.10
N THR A 308 17.70 -19.78 -17.09
CA THR A 308 18.60 -19.02 -16.23
C THR A 308 19.30 -19.95 -15.23
N PRO A 309 20.65 -19.93 -15.15
CA PRO A 309 21.40 -20.73 -14.20
C PRO A 309 21.16 -20.34 -12.73
N LEU A 310 21.58 -21.21 -11.81
CA LEU A 310 21.47 -20.93 -10.38
C LEU A 310 22.43 -19.82 -9.91
N THR A 311 23.63 -19.74 -10.47
CA THR A 311 24.77 -18.99 -9.90
C THR A 311 25.17 -17.73 -10.66
N HIS A 312 24.75 -17.59 -11.91
CA HIS A 312 25.10 -16.46 -12.78
C HIS A 312 23.92 -16.11 -13.69
N GLY A 313 24.01 -14.95 -14.34
CA GLY A 313 22.98 -14.44 -15.24
C GLY A 313 22.74 -15.33 -16.46
N LEU A 314 21.65 -15.02 -17.16
CA LEU A 314 21.23 -15.71 -18.37
C LEU A 314 22.23 -15.44 -19.52
N GLU A 315 22.76 -16.51 -20.08
CA GLU A 315 23.62 -16.48 -21.27
C GLU A 315 22.84 -16.99 -22.48
N LEU A 316 22.72 -16.15 -23.50
CA LEU A 316 22.07 -16.50 -24.77
C LEU A 316 23.00 -16.17 -25.94
N SER A 317 22.95 -16.98 -27.00
CA SER A 317 23.55 -16.61 -28.28
C SER A 317 22.77 -15.46 -28.92
N ALA A 318 23.44 -14.68 -29.77
CA ALA A 318 22.80 -13.59 -30.51
C ALA A 318 21.62 -14.07 -31.36
N GLU A 319 21.73 -15.26 -31.97
CA GLU A 319 20.64 -15.89 -32.73
C GLU A 319 19.41 -16.16 -31.86
N LYS A 320 19.60 -16.73 -30.66
CA LYS A 320 18.49 -16.94 -29.72
C LYS A 320 17.88 -15.64 -29.23
N MET A 321 18.69 -14.60 -28.98
CA MET A 321 18.13 -13.29 -28.64
C MET A 321 17.28 -12.73 -29.80
N MET A 322 17.70 -12.88 -31.05
CA MET A 322 16.89 -12.47 -32.21
C MET A 322 15.58 -13.24 -32.32
N GLU A 323 15.59 -14.56 -32.08
CA GLU A 323 14.37 -15.37 -32.04
C GLU A 323 13.40 -14.90 -30.95
N TYR A 324 13.89 -14.61 -29.73
CA TYR A 324 13.07 -14.10 -28.62
C TYR A 324 12.53 -12.70 -28.89
N GLY A 325 13.39 -11.81 -29.37
CA GLY A 325 13.05 -10.42 -29.67
C GLY A 325 12.00 -10.28 -30.75
N SER A 326 12.11 -11.08 -31.82
CA SER A 326 11.13 -11.14 -32.91
C SER A 326 9.85 -11.88 -32.51
N GLY A 327 9.91 -12.79 -31.53
CA GLY A 327 8.81 -13.71 -31.22
C GLY A 327 8.74 -14.94 -32.12
N ALA A 328 9.73 -15.13 -33.01
CA ALA A 328 9.82 -16.30 -33.89
C ALA A 328 9.77 -17.62 -33.12
N TRP A 329 10.48 -17.70 -31.99
CA TRP A 329 10.53 -18.90 -31.13
C TRP A 329 9.14 -19.45 -30.73
N TYR A 330 8.12 -18.57 -30.66
CA TYR A 330 6.77 -18.92 -30.27
C TYR A 330 5.80 -18.94 -31.46
N PHE A 331 5.89 -17.94 -32.34
CA PHE A 331 4.90 -17.70 -33.38
C PHE A 331 5.25 -18.28 -34.75
N GLU A 332 6.51 -18.60 -35.03
CA GLU A 332 6.92 -19.09 -36.37
C GLU A 332 6.15 -20.34 -36.80
N SER A 333 5.91 -21.27 -35.87
CA SER A 333 5.13 -22.49 -36.11
C SER A 333 3.61 -22.33 -35.90
N ARG A 334 3.16 -21.18 -35.37
CA ARG A 334 1.76 -20.95 -34.97
C ARG A 334 1.04 -19.94 -35.87
N ASP A 335 1.58 -18.73 -35.93
CA ASP A 335 1.11 -17.65 -36.79
C ASP A 335 2.29 -16.73 -37.13
N PHE A 336 2.97 -17.01 -38.23
CA PHE A 336 4.19 -16.29 -38.65
C PHE A 336 3.96 -14.79 -38.85
N ARG A 337 2.72 -14.33 -39.03
CA ARG A 337 2.35 -12.91 -39.17
C ARG A 337 2.56 -12.11 -37.89
N GLN A 338 2.65 -12.77 -36.75
CA GLN A 338 2.97 -12.16 -35.46
C GLN A 338 4.48 -11.99 -35.23
N VAL A 339 5.33 -12.55 -36.10
CA VAL A 339 6.79 -12.43 -35.97
C VAL A 339 7.22 -11.02 -36.37
N GLY A 340 8.07 -10.41 -35.54
CA GLY A 340 8.55 -9.05 -35.74
C GLY A 340 9.37 -8.87 -37.02
N LEU A 341 9.19 -7.72 -37.67
CA LEU A 341 9.86 -7.31 -38.90
C LEU A 341 11.18 -6.59 -38.59
N ASP A 342 12.29 -7.05 -39.17
CA ASP A 342 13.59 -6.39 -39.07
C ASP A 342 13.66 -5.15 -39.97
N ILE A 343 13.86 -3.98 -39.35
CA ILE A 343 13.98 -2.68 -40.03
C ILE A 343 15.40 -2.11 -40.06
N THR A 344 16.39 -2.80 -39.48
CA THR A 344 17.78 -2.32 -39.36
C THR A 344 18.53 -2.21 -40.68
N GLY A 345 18.08 -2.98 -41.69
CA GLY A 345 18.65 -3.02 -43.05
C GLY A 345 18.02 -2.07 -44.07
N THR A 346 17.23 -1.08 -43.65
CA THR A 346 16.46 -0.17 -44.54
C THR A 346 17.31 0.92 -45.23
N ARG A 347 18.56 0.62 -45.61
CA ARG A 347 19.45 1.60 -46.29
C ARG A 347 19.13 1.79 -47.77
N THR A 348 18.46 0.82 -48.39
CA THR A 348 18.08 0.86 -49.81
C THR A 348 16.58 1.11 -49.99
N VAL A 349 16.21 1.97 -50.94
CA VAL A 349 14.82 2.29 -51.28
C VAL A 349 13.98 1.04 -51.58
N ARG A 350 14.55 0.03 -52.27
CA ARG A 350 13.86 -1.24 -52.56
C ARG A 350 13.40 -1.95 -51.28
N ARG A 351 14.30 -2.15 -50.33
CA ARG A 351 13.98 -2.85 -49.06
C ARG A 351 13.02 -2.05 -48.19
N GLN A 352 13.03 -0.72 -48.28
CA GLN A 352 12.03 0.13 -47.62
C GLN A 352 10.64 -0.07 -48.22
N LEU A 353 10.51 -0.13 -49.55
CA LEU A 353 9.26 -0.42 -50.25
C LEU A 353 8.73 -1.81 -49.89
N GLU A 354 9.57 -2.84 -49.93
CA GLU A 354 9.18 -4.21 -49.56
C GLU A 354 8.66 -4.29 -48.10
N LEU A 355 9.37 -3.67 -47.16
CA LEU A 355 8.94 -3.62 -45.75
C LEU A 355 7.63 -2.84 -45.58
N HIS A 356 7.45 -1.74 -46.32
CA HIS A 356 6.22 -0.95 -46.29
C HIS A 356 5.02 -1.75 -46.82
N GLU A 357 5.20 -2.46 -47.94
CA GLU A 357 4.17 -3.33 -48.51
C GLU A 357 3.77 -4.46 -47.56
N VAL A 358 4.75 -5.18 -47.00
CA VAL A 358 4.49 -6.26 -46.03
C VAL A 358 3.79 -5.73 -44.78
N SER A 359 4.26 -4.60 -44.25
CA SER A 359 3.64 -3.92 -43.11
C SER A 359 2.19 -3.56 -43.39
N ASN A 360 1.91 -2.90 -44.52
CA ASN A 360 0.56 -2.48 -44.88
C ASN A 360 -0.37 -3.68 -45.06
N ALA A 361 0.11 -4.76 -45.68
CA ALA A 361 -0.65 -5.99 -45.83
C ALA A 361 -1.02 -6.62 -44.47
N LEU A 362 -0.13 -6.56 -43.47
CA LEU A 362 -0.43 -7.01 -42.12
C LEU A 362 -1.49 -6.13 -41.45
N TRP A 363 -1.37 -4.81 -41.56
CA TRP A 363 -2.38 -3.87 -41.05
C TRP A 363 -3.76 -4.08 -41.68
N GLU A 364 -3.83 -4.28 -43.00
CA GLU A 364 -5.09 -4.58 -43.71
C GLU A 364 -5.73 -5.90 -43.25
N GLN A 365 -4.90 -6.87 -42.83
CA GLN A 365 -5.36 -8.12 -42.24
C GLN A 365 -5.70 -8.00 -40.74
N GLY A 366 -5.57 -6.82 -40.13
CA GLY A 366 -5.86 -6.57 -38.72
C GLY A 366 -4.72 -6.93 -37.76
N TYR A 367 -3.52 -7.19 -38.26
CA TYR A 367 -2.33 -7.46 -37.45
C TYR A 367 -1.56 -6.17 -37.17
N MET A 368 -1.04 -6.03 -35.94
CA MET A 368 -0.14 -4.93 -35.58
C MET A 368 1.32 -5.42 -35.65
N PRO A 369 2.06 -5.15 -36.73
CA PRO A 369 3.44 -5.61 -36.87
C PRO A 369 4.35 -4.99 -35.79
N ARG A 370 5.19 -5.83 -35.19
CA ARG A 370 6.28 -5.39 -34.32
C ARG A 370 7.51 -5.11 -35.18
N TYR A 371 8.19 -3.98 -34.95
CA TYR A 371 9.39 -3.61 -35.70
C TYR A 371 10.64 -3.73 -34.82
N LEU A 372 11.68 -4.39 -35.34
CA LEU A 372 12.92 -4.65 -34.63
C LEU A 372 13.98 -3.62 -35.03
N GLN A 373 14.47 -2.87 -34.05
CA GLN A 373 15.49 -1.82 -34.23
C GLN A 373 16.92 -2.33 -34.00
N TYR A 374 17.08 -3.64 -33.87
CA TYR A 374 18.35 -4.32 -33.57
C TYR A 374 18.53 -5.55 -34.48
N HIS A 375 19.77 -5.98 -34.63
CA HIS A 375 20.20 -7.14 -35.41
C HIS A 375 21.15 -8.00 -34.59
N ALA A 376 21.50 -9.19 -35.09
CA ALA A 376 22.32 -10.16 -34.35
C ALA A 376 23.67 -9.59 -33.85
N GLY A 377 24.23 -8.58 -34.51
CA GLY A 377 25.49 -7.96 -34.11
C GLY A 377 25.40 -7.00 -32.91
N ASN A 378 24.21 -6.51 -32.56
CA ASN A 378 24.04 -5.51 -31.49
C ASN A 378 22.87 -5.79 -30.53
N VAL A 379 22.17 -6.92 -30.69
CA VAL A 379 21.07 -7.32 -29.81
C VAL A 379 21.56 -7.54 -28.38
N THR A 380 20.78 -7.04 -27.43
CA THR A 380 21.02 -7.23 -26.00
C THR A 380 19.81 -7.84 -25.31
N LEU A 381 20.00 -8.33 -24.09
CA LEU A 381 18.91 -8.82 -23.24
C LEU A 381 17.77 -7.80 -23.10
N TRP A 382 18.08 -6.51 -23.04
CA TRP A 382 17.09 -5.44 -22.83
C TRP A 382 16.13 -5.28 -24.01
N ASP A 383 16.59 -5.63 -25.21
CA ASP A 383 15.83 -5.50 -26.45
C ASP A 383 14.75 -6.58 -26.60
N ILE A 384 14.94 -7.70 -25.89
CA ILE A 384 14.01 -8.84 -25.90
C ILE A 384 13.03 -8.81 -24.74
N LEU A 385 13.32 -8.09 -23.66
CA LEU A 385 12.47 -8.02 -22.48
C LEU A 385 11.17 -7.20 -22.71
N PRO A 386 10.10 -7.47 -21.94
CA PRO A 386 8.86 -6.68 -22.01
C PRO A 386 9.08 -5.18 -21.81
N ILE A 387 8.31 -4.32 -22.49
CA ILE A 387 8.52 -2.85 -22.51
C ILE A 387 8.69 -2.22 -21.11
N HIS A 388 7.97 -2.74 -20.11
CA HIS A 388 8.01 -2.25 -18.72
C HIS A 388 8.84 -3.14 -17.78
N TYR A 389 9.84 -3.88 -18.29
CA TYR A 389 10.66 -4.81 -17.51
C TYR A 389 11.26 -4.20 -16.24
N TYR A 390 11.65 -2.93 -16.31
CA TYR A 390 12.37 -2.22 -15.25
C TYR A 390 11.51 -1.90 -14.02
N ASN A 391 10.18 -1.85 -14.17
CA ASN A 391 9.24 -1.61 -13.07
C ASN A 391 8.38 -2.83 -12.78
N ASN A 392 7.92 -3.55 -13.80
CA ASN A 392 6.98 -4.66 -13.62
C ASN A 392 7.69 -5.97 -13.30
N TYR A 393 8.93 -6.14 -13.77
CA TYR A 393 9.64 -7.42 -13.75
C TYR A 393 10.94 -7.38 -12.94
N ILE A 394 11.03 -6.59 -11.86
CA ILE A 394 12.28 -6.43 -11.09
C ILE A 394 12.83 -7.76 -10.58
N ILE A 395 11.97 -8.65 -10.10
CA ILE A 395 12.40 -9.95 -9.56
C ILE A 395 12.92 -10.84 -10.70
N ALA A 396 12.16 -10.92 -11.80
CA ALA A 396 12.56 -11.70 -12.96
C ALA A 396 13.89 -11.17 -13.52
N VAL A 397 13.99 -9.85 -13.74
CA VAL A 397 15.20 -9.21 -14.24
C VAL A 397 16.40 -9.42 -13.31
N ALA A 398 16.21 -9.36 -11.98
CA ALA A 398 17.29 -9.68 -11.04
C ALA A 398 17.77 -11.13 -11.21
N ILE A 399 16.86 -12.09 -11.40
CA ILE A 399 17.21 -13.48 -11.70
C ILE A 399 17.95 -13.57 -13.05
N LEU A 400 17.43 -12.95 -14.11
CA LEU A 400 18.06 -12.98 -15.44
C LEU A 400 19.47 -12.36 -15.45
N LEU A 401 19.75 -11.39 -14.57
CA LEU A 401 21.07 -10.75 -14.49
C LEU A 401 22.06 -11.50 -13.61
N PHE A 402 21.60 -12.09 -12.50
CA PHE A 402 22.48 -12.56 -11.43
C PHE A 402 22.33 -14.06 -11.11
N GLY A 403 21.36 -14.73 -11.71
CA GLY A 403 21.01 -16.13 -11.44
C GLY A 403 19.93 -16.28 -10.37
N TRP A 404 19.44 -17.52 -10.21
CA TRP A 404 18.36 -17.81 -9.28
C TRP A 404 18.72 -17.59 -7.81
N ILE A 405 19.96 -17.88 -7.38
CA ILE A 405 20.33 -17.75 -5.96
C ILE A 405 20.17 -16.30 -5.47
N PRO A 406 20.76 -15.28 -6.13
CA PRO A 406 20.50 -13.88 -5.77
C PRO A 406 19.03 -13.48 -5.86
N GLY A 407 18.30 -13.98 -6.88
CA GLY A 407 16.87 -13.74 -7.00
C GLY A 407 16.04 -14.31 -5.85
N LEU A 408 16.36 -15.53 -5.39
CA LEU A 408 15.73 -16.16 -4.23
C LEU A 408 16.04 -15.40 -2.93
N PHE A 409 17.24 -14.82 -2.78
CA PHE A 409 17.54 -13.92 -1.67
C PHE A 409 16.65 -12.67 -1.69
N LEU A 410 16.42 -12.07 -2.87
CA LEU A 410 15.51 -10.93 -3.02
C LEU A 410 14.07 -11.30 -2.62
N VAL A 411 13.54 -12.42 -3.15
CA VAL A 411 12.20 -12.93 -2.81
C VAL A 411 12.10 -13.27 -1.31
N GLY A 412 13.14 -13.87 -0.73
CA GLY A 412 13.22 -14.16 0.70
C GLY A 412 13.23 -12.89 1.55
N GLY A 413 13.97 -11.85 1.14
CA GLY A 413 13.99 -10.55 1.82
C GLY A 413 12.63 -9.85 1.79
N ILE A 414 11.92 -9.93 0.67
CA ILE A 414 10.51 -9.49 0.55
C ILE A 414 9.61 -10.26 1.52
N GLY A 415 9.71 -11.59 1.54
CA GLY A 415 8.93 -12.43 2.45
C GLY A 415 9.20 -12.10 3.92
N LEU A 416 10.47 -11.94 4.28
CA LEU A 416 10.90 -11.55 5.63
C LEU A 416 10.34 -10.19 6.04
N PHE A 417 10.32 -9.20 5.13
CA PHE A 417 9.69 -7.91 5.40
C PHE A 417 8.22 -8.06 5.79
N TYR A 418 7.43 -8.85 5.06
CA TYR A 418 6.02 -9.09 5.42
C TYR A 418 5.88 -9.85 6.74
N LEU A 419 6.76 -10.81 7.03
CA LEU A 419 6.77 -11.51 8.32
C LEU A 419 7.02 -10.54 9.48
N ILE A 420 8.01 -9.65 9.36
CA ILE A 420 8.30 -8.60 10.35
C ILE A 420 7.11 -7.65 10.48
N LEU A 421 6.52 -7.22 9.36
CA LEU A 421 5.37 -6.32 9.32
C LEU A 421 4.18 -6.91 10.10
N PHE A 422 3.74 -8.12 9.78
CA PHE A 422 2.62 -8.76 10.46
C PHE A 422 2.95 -9.13 11.92
N SER A 423 4.21 -9.42 12.24
CA SER A 423 4.66 -9.60 13.63
C SER A 423 4.52 -8.31 14.45
N CYS A 424 4.79 -7.15 13.85
CA CYS A 424 4.55 -5.85 14.49
C CYS A 424 3.05 -5.60 14.70
N ILE A 425 2.19 -5.93 13.72
CA ILE A 425 0.73 -5.79 13.88
C ILE A 425 0.20 -6.64 15.04
N GLY A 426 0.71 -7.87 15.20
CA GLY A 426 0.32 -8.76 16.30
C GLY A 426 0.67 -8.25 17.71
N ARG A 427 1.52 -7.22 17.82
CA ARG A 427 1.90 -6.60 19.10
C ARG A 427 1.05 -5.37 19.48
N ILE A 428 0.27 -4.84 18.54
CA ILE A 428 -0.60 -3.67 18.76
C ILE A 428 -1.80 -4.13 19.59
N ARG A 429 -2.05 -3.47 20.74
CA ARG A 429 -3.13 -3.83 21.67
C ARG A 429 -4.44 -3.12 21.38
N GLY A 430 -4.39 -1.88 20.89
CA GLY A 430 -5.56 -1.07 20.54
C GLY A 430 -6.30 -1.70 19.37
N LEU A 431 -7.62 -1.89 19.50
CA LEU A 431 -8.42 -2.62 18.52
C LEU A 431 -8.54 -1.85 17.20
N LEU A 432 -8.65 -0.53 17.26
CA LEU A 432 -8.65 0.32 16.06
C LEU A 432 -7.27 0.36 15.39
N ALA A 433 -6.22 0.63 16.17
CA ALA A 433 -4.85 0.74 15.68
C ALA A 433 -4.42 -0.55 14.99
N SER A 434 -4.70 -1.70 15.61
CA SER A 434 -4.39 -3.02 15.07
C SER A 434 -5.20 -3.34 13.82
N SER A 435 -6.49 -3.01 13.78
CA SER A 435 -7.34 -3.20 12.59
C SER A 435 -6.89 -2.33 11.40
N LEU A 436 -6.56 -1.05 11.65
CA LEU A 436 -6.03 -0.16 10.64
C LEU A 436 -4.67 -0.65 10.12
N GLY A 437 -3.74 -0.97 11.03
CA GLY A 437 -2.43 -1.47 10.67
C GLY A 437 -2.51 -2.78 9.88
N PHE A 438 -3.41 -3.69 10.28
CA PHE A 438 -3.68 -4.92 9.54
C PHE A 438 -4.21 -4.64 8.14
N CYS A 439 -5.18 -3.73 7.99
CA CYS A 439 -5.73 -3.35 6.68
C CYS A 439 -4.67 -2.78 5.73
N CYS A 440 -3.90 -1.80 6.19
CA CYS A 440 -2.80 -1.24 5.41
C CYS A 440 -1.76 -2.32 5.04
N SER A 441 -1.47 -3.24 5.96
CA SER A 441 -0.55 -4.36 5.69
C SER A 441 -1.10 -5.33 4.63
N GLN A 442 -2.41 -5.59 4.63
CA GLN A 442 -3.07 -6.40 3.59
C GLN A 442 -3.02 -5.70 2.22
N CYS A 443 -3.25 -4.38 2.16
CA CYS A 443 -3.12 -3.61 0.91
C CYS A 443 -1.71 -3.70 0.32
N LEU A 444 -0.67 -3.70 1.17
CA LEU A 444 0.71 -3.91 0.74
C LEU A 444 0.96 -5.37 0.37
N LEU A 445 0.43 -6.34 1.12
CA LEU A 445 0.62 -7.77 0.86
C LEU A 445 0.08 -8.18 -0.51
N TRP A 446 -1.16 -7.83 -0.83
CA TRP A 446 -1.76 -8.22 -2.10
C TRP A 446 -1.08 -7.59 -3.31
N GLN A 447 -0.54 -6.36 -3.18
CA GLN A 447 0.37 -5.80 -4.18
C GLN A 447 1.58 -6.72 -4.41
N GLY A 448 2.26 -7.11 -3.33
CA GLY A 448 3.43 -7.99 -3.39
C GLY A 448 3.11 -9.36 -3.99
N VAL A 449 1.99 -9.97 -3.60
CA VAL A 449 1.57 -11.30 -4.11
C VAL A 449 1.34 -11.26 -5.62
N PHE A 450 0.50 -10.33 -6.11
CA PHE A 450 0.23 -10.22 -7.54
C PHE A 450 1.48 -9.81 -8.33
N TYR A 451 2.35 -8.98 -7.76
CA TYR A 451 3.61 -8.60 -8.39
C TYR A 451 4.56 -9.80 -8.56
N VAL A 452 4.75 -10.60 -7.51
CA VAL A 452 5.59 -11.80 -7.54
C VAL A 452 5.04 -12.80 -8.56
N LEU A 453 3.73 -13.04 -8.57
CA LEU A 453 3.10 -13.94 -9.54
C LEU A 453 3.31 -13.47 -10.99
N GLY A 454 3.13 -12.17 -11.26
CA GLY A 454 3.41 -11.59 -12.57
C GLY A 454 4.87 -11.76 -13.01
N ASN A 455 5.83 -11.65 -12.08
CA ASN A 455 7.25 -11.88 -12.36
C ASN A 455 7.56 -13.32 -12.75
N PHE A 456 6.68 -14.28 -12.47
CA PHE A 456 6.78 -15.68 -12.91
C PHE A 456 5.80 -16.00 -14.04
N GLY A 457 5.29 -14.99 -14.73
CA GLY A 457 4.43 -15.13 -15.91
C GLY A 457 2.94 -15.33 -15.63
N TYR A 458 2.53 -15.26 -14.36
CA TYR A 458 1.11 -15.33 -13.95
C TYR A 458 0.58 -13.93 -13.64
N GLN A 459 0.46 -13.10 -14.68
CA GLN A 459 -0.08 -11.74 -14.58
C GLN A 459 -1.61 -11.78 -14.61
N TYR A 460 -2.26 -11.22 -13.58
CA TYR A 460 -3.69 -10.90 -13.62
C TYR A 460 -3.83 -9.42 -13.94
N GLY A 461 -4.60 -9.04 -14.97
CA GLY A 461 -4.83 -7.63 -15.32
C GLY A 461 -3.54 -6.81 -15.42
N GLN A 462 -3.51 -5.59 -14.87
CA GLN A 462 -2.30 -4.77 -14.87
C GLN A 462 -1.39 -5.06 -13.68
N PHE A 463 -0.08 -5.00 -13.91
CA PHE A 463 0.93 -5.12 -12.85
C PHE A 463 0.67 -4.12 -11.70
N PRO A 464 0.54 -4.60 -10.45
CA PRO A 464 0.62 -3.70 -9.29
C PRO A 464 2.04 -3.18 -9.14
N ASN A 465 2.25 -2.20 -8.25
CA ASN A 465 3.60 -1.77 -7.91
C ASN A 465 4.14 -2.62 -6.74
N MET A 466 5.38 -3.12 -6.84
CA MET A 466 6.05 -3.78 -5.72
C MET A 466 6.31 -2.77 -4.60
N PRO A 467 5.73 -2.96 -3.39
CA PRO A 467 5.96 -2.04 -2.29
C PRO A 467 7.45 -1.86 -2.00
N LEU A 468 7.87 -0.59 -1.87
CA LEU A 468 9.24 -0.15 -1.55
C LEU A 468 10.31 -0.41 -2.63
N LEU A 469 10.11 -1.37 -3.53
CA LEU A 469 11.11 -1.80 -4.52
C LEU A 469 10.90 -1.18 -5.91
N SER A 470 9.66 -1.17 -6.41
CA SER A 470 9.39 -0.75 -7.78
C SER A 470 8.96 0.73 -7.83
N GLU A 471 9.45 1.43 -8.85
CA GLU A 471 9.07 2.80 -9.14
C GLU A 471 7.75 2.82 -9.92
N GLY A 472 6.79 3.60 -9.47
CA GLY A 472 5.48 3.70 -10.14
C GLY A 472 4.83 5.06 -9.93
N ARG A 473 5.64 6.12 -9.92
CA ARG A 473 5.21 7.51 -9.68
C ARG A 473 4.40 7.67 -8.39
N LEU A 474 3.09 7.93 -8.46
CA LEU A 474 2.25 8.11 -7.26
C LEU A 474 2.05 6.82 -6.45
N SER A 475 2.17 5.64 -7.07
CA SER A 475 1.96 4.36 -6.37
C SER A 475 3.02 4.09 -5.30
N ILE A 476 4.27 4.53 -5.48
CA ILE A 476 5.28 4.39 -4.41
C ILE A 476 4.98 5.33 -3.24
N MET A 477 4.47 6.53 -3.50
CA MET A 477 4.01 7.44 -2.45
C MET A 477 2.83 6.85 -1.67
N LEU A 478 1.90 6.19 -2.36
CA LEU A 478 0.81 5.47 -1.71
C LEU A 478 1.31 4.35 -0.79
N ASN A 479 2.27 3.55 -1.26
CA ASN A 479 2.84 2.47 -0.45
C ASN A 479 3.54 3.00 0.80
N LEU A 480 4.22 4.14 0.68
CA LEU A 480 4.88 4.82 1.79
C LEU A 480 3.89 5.52 2.74
N LEU A 481 2.75 6.00 2.24
CA LEU A 481 1.64 6.47 3.07
C LEU A 481 1.02 5.33 3.88
N LEU A 482 0.71 4.19 3.24
CA LEU A 482 0.16 3.01 3.92
C LEU A 482 1.11 2.51 5.01
N LEU A 483 2.41 2.44 4.70
CA LEU A 483 3.43 2.07 5.68
C LEU A 483 3.59 3.10 6.80
N GLY A 484 3.46 4.40 6.47
CA GLY A 484 3.40 5.46 7.47
C GLY A 484 2.23 5.31 8.43
N LEU A 485 1.04 4.93 7.93
CA LEU A 485 -0.11 4.64 8.78
C LEU A 485 0.15 3.44 9.70
N ILE A 486 0.86 2.42 9.23
CA ILE A 486 1.25 1.25 10.05
C ILE A 486 2.22 1.68 11.17
N PHE A 487 3.27 2.43 10.83
CA PHE A 487 4.19 2.96 11.84
C PHE A 487 3.48 3.87 12.84
N SER A 488 2.55 4.70 12.37
CA SER A 488 1.78 5.60 13.23
C SER A 488 0.86 4.81 14.16
N ALA A 489 0.11 3.84 13.65
CA ALA A 489 -0.75 2.98 14.45
C ALA A 489 0.05 2.23 15.54
N TYR A 490 1.21 1.68 15.18
CA TYR A 490 2.10 1.02 16.14
C TYR A 490 2.63 2.01 17.19
N ARG A 491 3.09 3.18 16.76
CA ARG A 491 3.71 4.21 17.61
C ARG A 491 2.74 4.74 18.67
N PHE A 492 1.48 4.96 18.29
CA PHE A 492 0.48 5.64 19.10
C PHE A 492 -0.46 4.70 19.88
N ASP A 493 -0.23 3.39 19.80
CA ASP A 493 -1.07 2.33 20.37
C ASP A 493 -1.47 2.56 21.83
N HIS A 494 -0.51 2.94 22.68
CA HIS A 494 -0.76 3.09 24.13
C HIS A 494 -1.11 4.51 24.59
N VAL A 495 -1.10 5.50 23.69
CA VAL A 495 -1.25 6.91 24.08
C VAL A 495 -2.48 7.60 23.49
N THR A 496 -3.16 6.95 22.55
CA THR A 496 -4.34 7.51 21.90
C THR A 496 -5.57 6.73 22.33
N GLU A 497 -6.51 7.42 22.96
CA GLU A 497 -7.79 6.83 23.30
C GLU A 497 -8.57 6.40 22.06
N GLU A 498 -9.31 5.31 22.19
CA GLU A 498 -10.18 4.88 21.11
C GLU A 498 -11.29 5.91 20.86
N PRO A 499 -11.71 6.12 19.60
CA PRO A 499 -12.65 7.19 19.21
C PRO A 499 -14.05 7.11 19.83
N VAL A 500 -14.36 6.05 20.57
CA VAL A 500 -15.60 5.92 21.36
C VAL A 500 -15.48 6.65 22.70
N ASN A 501 -14.27 6.72 23.26
CA ASN A 501 -13.98 7.41 24.51
C ASN A 501 -13.33 8.79 24.28
N TYR A 502 -12.95 9.10 23.04
CA TYR A 502 -12.28 10.35 22.68
C TYR A 502 -13.12 11.57 23.09
N THR A 503 -12.70 12.23 24.17
CA THR A 503 -13.11 13.58 24.51
C THR A 503 -12.06 14.54 23.93
N PRO A 504 -12.45 15.52 23.10
CA PRO A 504 -11.50 16.48 22.58
C PRO A 504 -10.93 17.29 23.76
N VAL A 505 -9.64 17.10 24.06
CA VAL A 505 -8.94 17.98 24.99
C VAL A 505 -8.99 19.39 24.38
N PRO A 506 -9.60 20.37 25.06
CA PRO A 506 -9.59 21.74 24.59
C PRO A 506 -8.12 22.19 24.51
N SER A 507 -7.68 22.60 23.32
CA SER A 507 -6.38 23.25 23.15
C SER A 507 -6.37 24.56 23.96
N PRO A 508 -5.27 24.87 24.67
CA PRO A 508 -5.15 26.07 25.49
C PRO A 508 -5.24 27.36 24.69
#